data_AF-A0AA96XFR1-F1
#
_entry.id   AF-A0AA96XFR1-F1
#
_cell.length_a   1.000
_cell.length_b   1.000
_cell.length_c   1.000
_cell.angle_alpha   90.00
_cell.angle_beta   90.00
_cell.angle_gamma   90.00
#
_symmetry.space_group_name_H-M   'P 1'
#
loop_
_entity.id
_entity.type
_entity.pdbx_description
1 polymer ?
#
loop_
_entity_poly.entity_id
_entity_poly.type
_entity_poly.pdbx_seq_one_letter_code
_entity_poly.pdbx_strand_id
1 'polypeptide(L)'
;MPVREFDLVKIFAAEGTQVGDAPNLVISAHGATTKQIFYPKGHGGDNLFFFSPHGYSLNDPGIGSVLSGNAKYHEWIGKGKVCHNYTLSKYQGYHGSTTGQILGRITRPFIKGESYADVQKAVDNAHEHNEMVRNLDPNNPMHQPYIKKGVKPVMSADLLTIRNRVKMDNPTLVDVLNILHRNNLHYENIYCSFCRSEVSFSNILIGTPSWDCKMQRPTT
;
A
#
# COMPACT_ATOMS: atom_id res chain seq x y z
N MET A 1 -20.34 0.10 6.77
CA MET A 1 -19.52 1.33 6.67
C MET A 1 -18.25 0.94 5.95
N PRO A 2 -17.97 1.47 4.74
CA PRO A 2 -16.86 1.01 3.88
C PRO A 2 -15.49 1.48 4.37
N VAL A 3 -15.41 2.09 5.56
CA VAL A 3 -14.18 2.68 6.09
C VAL A 3 -14.12 2.46 7.59
N ARG A 4 -12.97 2.02 8.09
CA ARG A 4 -12.66 1.93 9.52
C ARG A 4 -11.47 2.80 9.85
N GLU A 5 -11.61 3.60 10.91
CA GLU A 5 -10.64 4.60 11.31
C GLU A 5 -10.08 4.29 12.69
N PHE A 6 -8.76 4.29 12.79
CA PHE A 6 -8.00 4.18 14.03
C PHE A 6 -7.21 5.47 14.23
N ASP A 7 -6.53 5.62 15.37
CA ASP A 7 -5.76 6.84 15.66
C ASP A 7 -4.68 7.08 14.59
N LEU A 8 -3.94 6.02 14.21
CA LEU A 8 -2.78 6.10 13.33
C LEU A 8 -3.05 5.69 11.87
N VAL A 9 -4.12 4.94 11.61
CA VAL A 9 -4.38 4.37 10.28
C VAL A 9 -5.86 4.48 9.88
N LYS A 10 -6.09 4.51 8.58
CA LYS A 10 -7.42 4.51 7.97
C LYS A 10 -7.48 3.39 6.94
N ILE A 11 -8.50 2.54 7.04
CA ILE A 11 -8.70 1.40 6.16
C ILE A 11 -9.98 1.62 5.34
N PHE A 12 -9.88 1.42 4.05
CA PHE A 12 -10.95 1.51 3.06
C PHE A 12 -11.25 0.10 2.55
N ALA A 13 -12.52 -0.25 2.56
CA ALA A 13 -13.08 -1.43 1.93
C ALA A 13 -14.01 -0.97 0.80
N ALA A 14 -14.35 -1.89 -0.11
CA ALA A 14 -15.27 -1.58 -1.20
C ALA A 14 -16.67 -1.25 -0.67
N GLU A 15 -17.40 -0.38 -1.37
CA GLU A 15 -18.80 -0.15 -1.09
C GLU A 15 -19.59 -1.48 -1.06
N GLY A 16 -20.44 -1.66 -0.06
CA GLY A 16 -21.18 -2.91 0.17
C GLY A 16 -20.41 -4.02 0.91
N THR A 17 -19.13 -3.83 1.22
CA THR A 17 -18.31 -4.80 1.98
C THR A 17 -17.91 -4.25 3.37
N GLN A 18 -17.36 -5.11 4.24
CA GLN A 18 -16.81 -4.72 5.53
C GLN A 18 -15.28 -4.79 5.52
N VAL A 19 -14.64 -3.89 6.27
CA VAL A 19 -13.19 -3.93 6.51
C VAL A 19 -12.80 -5.25 7.17
N GLY A 20 -11.87 -5.96 6.55
CA GLY A 20 -11.42 -7.29 6.94
C GLY A 20 -12.10 -8.44 6.20
N ASP A 21 -13.11 -8.18 5.34
CA ASP A 21 -13.73 -9.22 4.51
C ASP A 21 -12.78 -9.67 3.37
N ALA A 22 -11.96 -8.75 2.86
CA ALA A 22 -11.00 -9.03 1.81
C ALA A 22 -9.80 -9.83 2.35
N PRO A 23 -9.29 -10.84 1.61
CA PRO A 23 -8.14 -11.63 2.06
C PRO A 23 -6.81 -10.87 2.02
N ASN A 24 -6.74 -9.80 1.23
CA ASN A 24 -5.54 -9.01 1.02
C ASN A 24 -5.68 -7.59 1.60
N LEU A 25 -4.56 -6.99 2.00
CA LEU A 25 -4.46 -5.59 2.38
C LEU A 25 -3.36 -4.91 1.56
N VAL A 26 -3.64 -3.74 1.01
CA VAL A 26 -2.62 -2.87 0.40
C VAL A 26 -2.31 -1.72 1.35
N ILE A 27 -1.06 -1.59 1.80
CA ILE A 27 -0.58 -0.42 2.54
C ILE A 27 -0.02 0.58 1.53
N SER A 28 -0.71 1.71 1.36
CA SER A 28 -0.27 2.85 0.54
C SER A 28 0.14 4.02 1.42
N ALA A 29 1.44 4.30 1.47
CA ALA A 29 2.05 5.28 2.38
C ALA A 29 3.42 5.76 1.88
N HIS A 30 3.97 6.78 2.53
CA HIS A 30 5.42 7.00 2.49
C HIS A 30 6.10 6.06 3.50
N GLY A 31 7.32 5.64 3.18
CA GLY A 31 8.11 4.75 4.02
C GLY A 31 9.55 5.23 4.14
N ALA A 32 10.14 5.02 5.30
CA ALA A 32 11.56 5.24 5.56
C ALA A 32 12.09 4.10 6.42
N THR A 33 13.25 3.55 6.07
CA THR A 33 13.84 2.46 6.87
C THR A 33 14.24 2.95 8.26
N THR A 34 14.06 2.07 9.24
CA THR A 34 14.59 2.23 10.57
C THR A 34 15.79 1.30 10.76
N LYS A 35 16.48 1.41 11.91
CA LYS A 35 17.50 0.43 12.34
C LYS A 35 16.90 -0.82 13.00
N GLN A 36 15.58 -0.85 13.18
CA GLN A 36 14.89 -1.96 13.84
C GLN A 36 14.53 -3.05 12.83
N ILE A 37 14.48 -4.27 13.34
CA ILE A 37 13.92 -5.44 12.65
C ILE A 37 12.81 -6.04 13.52
N PHE A 38 11.89 -6.76 12.90
CA PHE A 38 10.85 -7.50 13.59
C PHE A 38 10.58 -8.83 12.87
N TYR A 39 9.75 -9.68 13.48
CA TYR A 39 9.32 -10.95 12.91
C TYR A 39 7.80 -10.92 12.74
N PRO A 40 7.26 -11.10 11.53
CA PRO A 40 5.82 -11.24 11.35
C PRO A 40 5.34 -12.50 12.07
N LYS A 41 4.51 -12.35 13.11
CA LYS A 41 4.07 -13.46 13.99
C LYS A 41 2.60 -13.87 13.75
N GLY A 42 2.06 -13.66 12.56
CA GLY A 42 0.65 -13.95 12.25
C GLY A 42 -0.35 -13.04 12.98
N HIS A 43 0.13 -11.85 13.37
CA HIS A 43 -0.66 -10.79 14.00
C HIS A 43 -1.22 -9.83 12.92
N GLY A 44 -1.97 -10.37 11.96
CA GLY A 44 -2.67 -9.55 10.96
C GLY A 44 -2.05 -9.52 9.55
N GLY A 45 -0.89 -10.18 9.35
CA GLY A 45 -0.25 -10.37 8.04
C GLY A 45 0.74 -11.53 8.08
N ASP A 46 0.35 -12.66 7.50
CA ASP A 46 1.20 -13.86 7.42
C ASP A 46 2.24 -13.75 6.30
N ASN A 47 1.96 -12.94 5.29
CA ASN A 47 2.82 -12.69 4.14
C ASN A 47 2.95 -11.18 3.90
N LEU A 48 4.18 -10.66 3.89
CA LEU A 48 4.48 -9.28 3.53
C LEU A 48 5.13 -9.24 2.14
N PHE A 49 4.55 -8.49 1.21
CA PHE A 49 5.03 -8.34 -0.16
C PHE A 49 5.50 -6.90 -0.39
N PHE A 50 6.78 -6.72 -0.71
CA PHE A 50 7.38 -5.39 -0.92
C PHE A 50 7.64 -5.13 -2.40
N PHE A 51 7.24 -3.97 -2.91
CA PHE A 51 7.39 -3.63 -4.34
C PHE A 51 8.78 -3.13 -4.74
N SER A 52 9.65 -2.80 -3.78
CA SER A 52 11.05 -2.44 -4.02
C SER A 52 11.99 -3.26 -3.14
N PRO A 53 13.29 -3.36 -3.49
CA PRO A 53 14.32 -3.88 -2.58
C PRO A 53 14.49 -2.96 -1.36
N HIS A 54 14.98 -3.52 -0.25
CA HIS A 54 15.41 -2.70 0.88
C HIS A 54 16.52 -1.73 0.46
N GLY A 55 16.45 -0.48 0.92
CA GLY A 55 17.39 0.58 0.54
C GLY A 55 16.94 1.43 -0.66
N TYR A 56 15.88 1.03 -1.37
CA TYR A 56 15.39 1.74 -2.56
C TYR A 56 14.14 2.56 -2.29
N SER A 57 14.07 3.71 -2.94
CA SER A 57 12.82 4.45 -3.15
C SER A 57 11.94 3.69 -4.15
N LEU A 58 10.64 3.63 -3.91
CA LEU A 58 9.70 3.00 -4.82
C LEU A 58 9.17 4.07 -5.79
N ASN A 59 9.30 3.85 -7.10
CA ASN A 59 8.55 4.62 -8.08
C ASN A 59 7.08 4.21 -7.94
N ASP A 60 6.23 5.17 -7.56
CA ASP A 60 4.84 4.90 -7.22
C ASP A 60 4.12 4.13 -8.36
N PRO A 61 3.70 2.88 -8.12
CA PRO A 61 2.97 2.13 -9.13
C PRO A 61 1.56 2.68 -9.39
N GLY A 62 0.99 3.40 -8.42
CA GLY A 62 -0.44 3.69 -8.31
C GLY A 62 -1.23 2.46 -7.85
N ILE A 63 -2.27 2.68 -7.04
CA ILE A 63 -3.09 1.62 -6.44
C ILE A 63 -3.67 0.69 -7.51
N GLY A 64 -4.21 1.24 -8.60
CA GLY A 64 -4.79 0.44 -9.67
C GLY A 64 -3.80 -0.55 -10.31
N SER A 65 -2.51 -0.18 -10.39
CA SER A 65 -1.47 -1.09 -10.88
C SER A 65 -1.13 -2.20 -9.89
N VAL A 66 -1.23 -1.93 -8.60
CA VAL A 66 -1.08 -2.95 -7.54
C VAL A 66 -2.24 -3.92 -7.59
N LEU A 67 -3.48 -3.42 -7.61
CA LEU A 67 -4.69 -4.25 -7.63
C LEU A 67 -4.79 -5.12 -8.89
N SER A 68 -4.44 -4.58 -10.06
CA SER A 68 -4.45 -5.32 -11.33
C SER A 68 -3.28 -6.30 -11.51
N GLY A 69 -2.30 -6.32 -10.60
CA GLY A 69 -1.10 -7.16 -10.70
C GLY A 69 -0.07 -6.68 -11.74
N ASN A 70 -0.24 -5.49 -12.31
CA ASN A 70 0.73 -4.90 -13.23
C ASN A 70 1.99 -4.42 -12.49
N ALA A 71 1.86 -4.03 -11.22
CA ALA A 71 3.01 -3.87 -10.33
C ALA A 71 3.40 -5.23 -9.75
N LYS A 72 4.68 -5.57 -9.76
CA LYS A 72 5.19 -6.84 -9.23
C LYS A 72 5.92 -6.60 -7.92
N TYR A 73 5.65 -7.41 -6.91
CA TYR A 73 6.47 -7.38 -5.70
C TYR A 73 7.89 -7.87 -6.04
N HIS A 74 8.87 -7.28 -5.37
CA HIS A 74 10.27 -7.67 -5.46
C HIS A 74 10.64 -8.70 -4.39
N GLU A 75 10.12 -8.52 -3.17
CA GLU A 75 10.45 -9.37 -2.04
C GLU A 75 9.19 -9.83 -1.31
N TRP A 76 9.19 -11.10 -0.89
CA TRP A 76 8.16 -11.68 -0.05
C TRP A 76 8.80 -12.15 1.27
N ILE A 77 8.24 -11.70 2.39
CA ILE A 77 8.66 -12.09 3.74
C ILE A 77 7.49 -12.81 4.40
N GLY A 78 7.64 -14.12 4.60
CA GLY A 78 6.65 -14.94 5.29
C GLY A 78 6.76 -14.88 6.82
N LYS A 79 5.75 -15.46 7.47
CA LYS A 79 5.68 -15.63 8.92
C LYS A 79 6.97 -16.20 9.53
N GLY A 80 7.41 -15.60 10.63
CA GLY A 80 8.59 -16.02 11.39
C GLY A 80 9.93 -15.66 10.75
N LYS A 81 9.95 -15.00 9.58
CA LYS A 81 11.18 -14.50 8.95
C LYS A 81 11.51 -13.09 9.45
N VAL A 82 12.78 -12.72 9.38
CA VAL A 82 13.23 -11.36 9.74
C VAL A 82 12.69 -10.37 8.71
N CYS A 83 12.11 -9.27 9.18
CA CYS A 83 11.67 -8.15 8.38
C CYS A 83 12.31 -6.86 8.90
N HIS A 84 12.82 -6.02 8.00
CA HIS A 84 13.19 -4.65 8.36
C HIS A 84 11.94 -3.85 8.75
N ASN A 85 12.08 -2.96 9.72
CA ASN A 85 11.00 -2.08 10.14
C ASN A 85 11.09 -0.72 9.42
N TYR A 86 9.94 -0.15 9.09
CA TYR A 86 9.82 1.07 8.32
C TYR A 86 8.90 2.06 9.04
N THR A 87 9.32 3.30 9.19
CA THR A 87 8.43 4.39 9.62
C THR A 87 7.52 4.73 8.45
N LEU A 88 6.21 4.77 8.71
CA LEU A 88 5.18 5.02 7.71
C LEU A 88 4.53 6.38 7.96
N SER A 89 4.34 7.17 6.89
CA SER A 89 3.67 8.46 7.00
C SER A 89 2.68 8.70 5.87
N LYS A 90 1.78 9.67 6.08
CA LYS A 90 0.66 9.96 5.18
C LYS A 90 1.13 10.40 3.80
N TYR A 91 0.51 9.85 2.75
CA TYR A 91 0.75 10.22 1.35
C TYR A 91 0.30 11.66 0.99
N GLN A 92 -0.74 12.15 1.67
CA GLN A 92 -1.39 13.44 1.42
C GLN A 92 -0.99 14.53 2.41
N GLY A 93 -0.71 15.72 1.88
CA GLY A 93 -0.88 16.97 2.60
C GLY A 93 0.12 17.20 3.74
N TYR A 94 0.55 18.45 3.85
CA TYR A 94 1.61 18.87 4.73
C TYR A 94 1.03 19.30 6.08
N HIS A 95 1.28 18.57 7.17
CA HIS A 95 1.10 19.10 8.53
C HIS A 95 2.00 18.35 9.54
N GLY A 96 3.00 19.05 10.10
CA GLY A 96 3.69 18.67 11.35
C GLY A 96 5.23 18.84 11.36
N SER A 97 5.70 19.90 12.03
CA SER A 97 7.11 20.26 12.36
C SER A 97 8.03 20.74 11.22
N THR A 98 8.97 21.64 11.56
CA THR A 98 10.04 22.20 10.71
C THR A 98 10.86 21.11 9.99
N THR A 99 10.93 19.90 10.56
CA THR A 99 11.59 18.74 9.94
C THR A 99 10.73 18.10 8.84
N GLY A 100 9.42 17.96 9.06
CA GLY A 100 8.47 17.57 8.00
C GLY A 100 8.37 18.62 6.89
N GLN A 101 8.66 19.88 7.22
CA GLN A 101 8.76 20.96 6.26
C GLN A 101 9.96 20.85 5.32
N ILE A 102 11.11 20.52 5.89
CA ILE A 102 12.37 20.37 5.16
C ILE A 102 12.37 19.05 4.38
N LEU A 103 11.97 17.92 4.99
CA LEU A 103 11.79 16.65 4.26
C LEU A 103 10.76 16.80 3.13
N GLY A 104 9.59 17.37 3.41
CA GLY A 104 8.53 17.51 2.42
C GLY A 104 8.87 18.47 1.27
N ARG A 105 9.81 19.40 1.46
CA ARG A 105 10.38 20.26 0.40
C ARG A 105 11.47 19.57 -0.42
N ILE A 106 12.24 18.67 0.21
CA ILE A 106 13.36 17.98 -0.43
C ILE A 106 12.88 16.72 -1.18
N THR A 107 11.84 16.04 -0.69
CA THR A 107 11.30 14.82 -1.31
C THR A 107 10.21 15.09 -2.36
N ARG A 108 9.91 16.35 -2.70
CA ARG A 108 8.84 16.71 -3.66
C ARG A 108 9.37 17.60 -4.77
N PRO A 109 9.55 17.01 -5.96
CA PRO A 109 8.80 17.57 -7.09
C PRO A 109 7.79 16.59 -7.73
N PHE A 110 7.74 15.29 -7.39
CA PHE A 110 7.18 14.29 -8.32
C PHE A 110 6.04 13.36 -7.87
N ILE A 111 5.41 13.53 -6.69
CA ILE A 111 4.30 12.63 -6.31
C ILE A 111 3.02 13.43 -6.05
N LYS A 112 2.11 13.39 -7.02
CA LYS A 112 0.72 13.86 -6.90
C LYS A 112 0.04 13.01 -5.82
N GLY A 113 -0.15 13.56 -4.62
CA GLY A 113 -0.75 12.80 -3.52
C GLY A 113 -2.16 12.34 -3.88
N GLU A 114 -2.40 11.03 -3.84
CA GLU A 114 -3.74 10.44 -4.00
C GLU A 114 -4.64 10.88 -2.83
N SER A 115 -5.81 11.47 -3.13
CA SER A 115 -6.80 11.86 -2.12
C SER A 115 -7.52 10.64 -1.53
N TYR A 116 -8.23 10.79 -0.41
CA TYR A 116 -9.00 9.65 0.15
C TYR A 116 -10.12 9.23 -0.80
N ALA A 117 -10.62 10.14 -1.62
CA ALA A 117 -11.58 9.83 -2.67
C ALA A 117 -10.93 8.97 -3.76
N ASP A 118 -9.67 9.25 -4.12
CA ASP A 118 -8.94 8.42 -5.10
C ASP A 118 -8.69 7.01 -4.57
N VAL A 119 -8.34 6.91 -3.27
CA VAL A 119 -8.18 5.63 -2.57
C VAL A 119 -9.48 4.82 -2.56
N GLN A 120 -10.59 5.43 -2.12
CA GLN A 120 -11.90 4.76 -2.08
C GLN A 120 -12.32 4.32 -3.49
N LYS A 121 -12.23 5.23 -4.47
CA LYS A 121 -12.55 4.94 -5.87
C LYS A 121 -11.74 3.77 -6.44
N ALA A 122 -10.45 3.66 -6.08
CA ALA A 122 -9.63 2.56 -6.56
C ALA A 122 -10.10 1.19 -6.01
N VAL A 123 -10.51 1.14 -4.73
CA VAL A 123 -11.04 -0.08 -4.11
C VAL A 123 -12.41 -0.43 -4.70
N ASP A 124 -13.29 0.56 -4.86
CA ASP A 124 -14.63 0.36 -5.45
C ASP A 124 -14.53 -0.13 -6.90
N ASN A 125 -13.71 0.51 -7.73
CA ASN A 125 -13.50 0.09 -9.12
C ASN A 125 -12.99 -1.36 -9.22
N ALA A 126 -12.11 -1.79 -8.30
CA ALA A 126 -11.61 -3.16 -8.29
C ALA A 126 -12.69 -4.17 -7.89
N HIS A 127 -13.54 -3.80 -6.93
CA HIS A 127 -14.69 -4.61 -6.54
C HIS A 127 -15.74 -4.71 -7.64
N GLU A 128 -16.15 -3.59 -8.23
CA GLU A 128 -17.08 -3.54 -9.36
C GLU A 128 -16.57 -4.34 -10.56
N HIS A 129 -15.27 -4.25 -10.86
CA HIS A 129 -14.64 -5.06 -11.91
C HIS A 129 -14.74 -6.55 -11.61
N ASN A 130 -14.48 -6.96 -10.37
CA ASN A 130 -14.57 -8.36 -9.97
C ASN A 130 -16.01 -8.88 -10.01
N GLU A 131 -16.98 -8.10 -9.57
CA GLU A 131 -18.40 -8.44 -9.65
C GLU A 131 -18.86 -8.53 -11.12
N MET A 132 -18.42 -7.62 -11.98
CA MET A 132 -18.68 -7.70 -13.41
C MET A 132 -18.11 -8.99 -14.01
N VAL A 133 -16.83 -9.30 -13.73
CA VAL A 133 -16.19 -10.52 -14.24
C VAL A 133 -16.89 -11.79 -13.74
N ARG A 134 -17.30 -11.82 -12.48
CA ARG A 134 -18.03 -12.95 -11.87
C ARG A 134 -19.40 -13.17 -12.51
N ASN A 135 -20.06 -12.10 -12.94
CA ASN A 135 -21.39 -12.13 -13.53
C ASN A 135 -21.38 -12.18 -15.07
N LEU A 136 -20.22 -12.40 -15.71
CA LEU A 136 -20.15 -12.62 -17.15
C LEU A 136 -20.92 -13.88 -17.55
N ASP A 137 -21.86 -13.70 -18.48
CA ASP A 137 -22.72 -14.73 -19.04
C ASP A 137 -22.35 -14.94 -20.52
N PRO A 138 -21.88 -16.15 -20.92
CA PRO A 138 -21.53 -16.43 -22.30
C PRO A 138 -22.70 -16.31 -23.28
N ASN A 139 -23.95 -16.39 -22.82
CA ASN A 139 -25.13 -16.27 -23.68
C ASN A 139 -25.61 -14.82 -23.86
N ASN A 140 -25.06 -13.88 -23.09
CA ASN A 140 -25.43 -12.47 -23.21
C ASN A 140 -24.54 -11.75 -24.25
N PRO A 141 -25.10 -11.21 -25.35
CA PRO A 141 -24.34 -10.51 -26.38
C PRO A 141 -23.52 -9.32 -25.85
N MET A 142 -23.94 -8.67 -24.77
CA MET A 142 -23.19 -7.57 -24.13
C MET A 142 -21.94 -8.06 -23.39
N HIS A 143 -21.89 -9.32 -22.96
CA HIS A 143 -20.75 -9.90 -22.25
C HIS A 143 -19.70 -10.48 -23.21
N GLN A 144 -20.09 -10.80 -24.45
CA GLN A 144 -19.22 -11.37 -25.48
C GLN A 144 -17.90 -10.60 -25.70
N PRO A 145 -17.86 -9.26 -25.75
CA PRO A 145 -16.60 -8.52 -25.90
C PRO A 145 -15.62 -8.73 -24.74
N TYR A 146 -16.12 -8.81 -23.50
CA TYR A 146 -15.30 -9.01 -22.30
C TYR A 146 -14.77 -10.44 -22.24
N ILE A 147 -15.61 -11.42 -22.57
CA ILE A 147 -15.23 -12.84 -22.63
C ILE A 147 -14.16 -13.06 -23.72
N LYS A 148 -14.37 -12.50 -24.91
CA LYS A 148 -13.38 -12.60 -26.02
C LYS A 148 -12.05 -11.93 -25.67
N LYS A 149 -12.08 -10.83 -24.92
CA LYS A 149 -10.86 -10.17 -24.41
C LYS A 149 -10.20 -10.95 -23.26
N GLY A 150 -10.85 -11.98 -22.72
CA GLY A 150 -10.32 -12.77 -21.61
C GLY A 150 -10.12 -11.93 -20.35
N VAL A 151 -11.07 -11.04 -20.04
CA VAL A 151 -10.98 -10.19 -18.83
C VAL A 151 -10.93 -11.10 -17.59
N LYS A 152 -9.96 -10.82 -16.71
CA LYS A 152 -9.72 -11.59 -15.49
C LYS A 152 -10.07 -10.75 -14.26
N PRO A 153 -10.43 -11.38 -13.13
CA PRO A 153 -10.56 -10.66 -11.87
C PRO A 153 -9.20 -10.06 -11.47
N VAL A 154 -9.27 -8.95 -10.75
CA VAL A 154 -8.14 -8.28 -10.10
C VAL A 154 -8.10 -8.65 -8.62
N MET A 155 -7.02 -8.28 -7.93
CA MET A 155 -6.88 -8.54 -6.50
C MET A 155 -8.03 -7.89 -5.71
N SER A 156 -8.77 -8.71 -4.94
CA SER A 156 -9.68 -8.22 -3.90
C SER A 156 -8.86 -7.85 -2.66
N ALA A 157 -8.86 -6.58 -2.28
CA ALA A 157 -8.09 -6.08 -1.15
C ALA A 157 -8.77 -4.89 -0.47
N ASP A 158 -8.56 -4.77 0.84
CA ASP A 158 -8.72 -3.51 1.54
C ASP A 158 -7.50 -2.62 1.32
N LEU A 159 -7.65 -1.32 1.53
CA LEU A 159 -6.55 -0.37 1.42
C LEU A 159 -6.33 0.40 2.72
N LEU A 160 -5.11 0.36 3.24
CA LEU A 160 -4.68 1.08 4.42
C LEU A 160 -3.78 2.25 4.05
N THR A 161 -4.07 3.41 4.61
CA THR A 161 -3.16 4.56 4.61
C THR A 161 -2.93 5.11 6.02
N ILE A 162 -1.85 5.87 6.19
CA ILE A 162 -1.48 6.48 7.47
C ILE A 162 -2.24 7.78 7.69
N ARG A 163 -2.72 7.98 8.91
CA ARG A 163 -3.28 9.25 9.37
C ARG A 163 -2.19 10.00 10.10
N ASN A 164 -1.86 11.21 9.63
CA ASN A 164 -1.07 12.13 10.43
C ASN A 164 -2.00 13.18 11.05
N ARG A 165 -2.20 13.12 12.37
CA ARG A 165 -2.82 14.19 13.14
C ARG A 165 -1.72 15.02 13.80
N VAL A 166 -2.02 16.29 14.06
CA VAL A 166 -1.10 17.20 14.76
C VAL A 166 -0.69 16.57 16.11
N LYS A 167 0.62 16.51 16.39
CA LYS A 167 1.24 15.88 17.59
C LYS A 167 1.20 14.35 17.67
N MET A 168 0.98 13.65 16.56
CA MET A 168 1.15 12.20 16.51
C MET A 168 2.46 11.83 15.82
N ASP A 169 3.18 10.86 16.39
CA ASP A 169 4.36 10.29 15.76
C ASP A 169 3.95 9.36 14.61
N ASN A 170 4.82 9.25 13.62
CA ASN A 170 4.61 8.35 12.50
C ASN A 170 4.72 6.89 13.00
N PRO A 171 3.71 6.03 12.77
CA PRO A 171 3.78 4.63 13.17
C PRO A 171 4.84 3.89 12.36
N THR A 172 5.41 2.83 12.93
CA THR A 172 6.21 1.89 12.15
C THR A 172 5.35 0.79 11.53
N LEU A 173 5.90 0.02 10.57
CA LEU A 173 5.21 -1.11 9.97
C LEU A 173 4.76 -2.12 11.05
N VAL A 174 5.63 -2.44 12.02
CA VAL A 174 5.23 -3.34 13.12
C VAL A 174 4.11 -2.74 13.98
N ASP A 175 4.07 -1.42 14.17
CA ASP A 175 2.95 -0.77 14.88
C ASP A 175 1.64 -0.91 14.11
N VAL A 176 1.67 -0.74 12.79
CA VAL A 176 0.49 -0.95 11.93
C VAL A 176 0.00 -2.38 12.03
N LEU A 177 0.88 -3.38 11.95
CA LEU A 177 0.50 -4.79 12.11
C LEU A 177 -0.10 -5.06 13.50
N ASN A 178 0.50 -4.50 14.56
CA ASN A 178 -0.03 -4.60 15.92
C ASN A 178 -1.39 -3.91 16.08
N ILE A 179 -1.68 -2.83 15.33
CA ILE A 179 -3.01 -2.21 15.29
C ILE A 179 -4.02 -3.14 14.64
N LEU A 180 -3.69 -3.75 13.49
CA LEU A 180 -4.57 -4.70 12.81
C LEU A 180 -4.91 -5.87 13.74
N HIS A 181 -3.90 -6.46 14.36
CA HIS A 181 -4.07 -7.59 15.27
C HIS A 181 -4.97 -7.27 16.47
N ARG A 182 -4.70 -6.16 17.17
CA ARG A 182 -5.50 -5.75 18.33
C ARG A 182 -6.96 -5.47 18.01
N ASN A 183 -7.28 -5.23 16.73
CA ASN A 183 -8.63 -4.96 16.26
C ASN A 183 -9.27 -6.16 15.55
N ASN A 184 -8.70 -7.36 15.71
CA ASN A 184 -9.13 -8.61 15.09
C ASN A 184 -9.24 -8.52 13.56
N LEU A 185 -8.37 -7.73 12.92
CA LEU A 185 -8.25 -7.66 11.48
C LEU A 185 -7.10 -8.56 11.03
N HIS A 186 -7.43 -9.61 10.30
CA HIS A 186 -6.50 -10.62 9.83
C HIS A 186 -6.52 -10.69 8.31
N TYR A 187 -5.41 -10.31 7.68
CA TYR A 187 -5.22 -10.46 6.24
C TYR A 187 -4.18 -11.56 5.99
N GLU A 188 -4.44 -12.39 4.98
CA GLU A 188 -3.51 -13.43 4.56
C GLU A 188 -2.25 -12.80 3.94
N ASN A 189 -2.46 -11.78 3.12
CA ASN A 189 -1.41 -11.11 2.35
C ASN A 189 -1.46 -9.60 2.55
N ILE A 190 -0.32 -9.00 2.90
CA ILE A 190 -0.15 -7.56 2.99
C ILE A 190 0.85 -7.10 1.94
N TYR A 191 0.39 -6.20 1.08
CA TYR A 191 1.16 -5.61 0.00
C TYR A 191 1.64 -4.21 0.41
N CYS A 192 2.94 -4.06 0.57
CA CYS A 192 3.63 -2.87 1.06
C CYS A 192 4.04 -1.95 -0.10
N SER A 193 3.20 -0.98 -0.44
CA SER A 193 3.45 0.04 -1.48
C SER A 193 3.99 1.33 -0.83
N PHE A 194 5.27 1.30 -0.46
CA PHE A 194 5.99 2.45 0.10
C PHE A 194 7.51 2.31 -0.11
N CYS A 195 8.25 3.41 0.02
CA CYS A 195 9.72 3.43 -0.07
C CYS A 195 10.39 2.67 1.09
N ARG A 196 11.51 2.02 0.81
CA ARG A 196 12.26 1.19 1.78
C ARG A 196 13.68 1.70 2.02
N SER A 197 13.94 2.93 1.60
CA SER A 197 15.21 3.64 1.71
C SER A 197 15.33 4.40 3.02
N GLU A 198 16.56 4.74 3.40
CA GLU A 198 16.82 5.65 4.50
C GLU A 198 16.57 7.09 4.06
N VAL A 199 16.01 7.90 4.97
CA VAL A 199 15.98 9.35 4.80
C VAL A 199 17.16 9.93 5.56
N SER A 200 18.29 10.04 4.86
CA SER A 200 19.53 10.61 5.40
C SER A 200 19.96 11.83 4.59
N PHE A 201 20.81 12.68 5.20
CA PHE A 201 21.31 13.88 4.54
C PHE A 201 22.13 13.55 3.27
N SER A 202 22.85 12.43 3.27
CA SER A 202 23.56 11.93 2.07
C SER A 202 22.60 11.54 0.95
N ASN A 203 21.50 10.86 1.28
CA ASN A 203 20.49 10.46 0.31
C ASN A 203 19.71 11.65 -0.28
N ILE A 204 19.61 12.73 0.50
CA ILE A 204 19.07 14.03 0.06
C ILE A 204 20.02 14.72 -0.94
N LEU A 205 21.33 14.64 -0.73
CA LEU A 205 22.35 15.30 -1.56
C LEU A 205 22.70 14.52 -2.82
N ILE A 206 22.80 13.19 -2.73
CA ILE A 206 23.33 12.31 -3.78
C ILE A 206 22.20 11.60 -4.54
N GLY A 207 20.98 11.63 -4.00
CA GLY A 207 19.85 10.85 -4.50
C GLY A 207 19.82 9.46 -3.89
N THR A 208 18.62 8.94 -3.71
CA THR A 208 18.39 7.55 -3.31
C THR A 208 18.15 6.73 -4.56
N PRO A 209 18.73 5.51 -4.69
CA PRO A 209 18.40 4.66 -5.81
C PRO A 209 16.90 4.35 -5.82
N SER A 210 16.29 4.50 -7.00
CA SER A 210 14.86 4.29 -7.19
C SER A 210 14.60 2.95 -7.89
N TRP A 211 13.42 2.37 -7.64
CA TRP A 211 13.03 1.07 -8.18
C TRP A 211 11.68 1.18 -8.90
N ASP A 212 11.65 0.73 -10.16
CA ASP A 212 10.43 0.57 -10.93
C ASP A 212 9.92 -0.86 -10.76
N CYS A 213 8.81 -1.02 -10.02
CA CYS A 213 8.22 -2.32 -9.74
C CYS A 213 7.39 -2.90 -10.90
N LYS A 214 7.03 -2.11 -11.91
CA LYS A 214 6.38 -2.60 -13.14
C LYS A 214 7.42 -3.25 -14.05
N MET A 215 8.60 -2.64 -14.12
CA MET A 215 9.72 -3.10 -14.94
C MET A 215 10.73 -3.99 -14.19
N GLN A 216 10.61 -4.09 -12.86
CA GLN A 216 11.51 -4.85 -11.98
C GLN A 216 12.99 -4.48 -12.15
N ARG A 217 13.29 -3.17 -12.13
CA ARG A 217 14.67 -2.67 -12.30
C ARG A 217 14.92 -1.35 -11.56
N PRO A 218 16.19 -1.04 -11.25
CA PRO A 218 16.56 0.29 -10.78
C PRO A 218 16.27 1.36 -11.84
N THR A 219 15.99 2.58 -11.40
CA THR A 219 15.89 3.76 -12.25
C THR A 219 16.88 4.82 -11.78
N THR A 220 17.46 5.53 -12.73
CA THR A 220 18.33 6.70 -12.52
C THR A 220 17.54 7.91 -12.07
#